data_AF-A0A3M4KCK5-F1
#
_entry.id   AF-A0A3M4KCK5-F1
#
_cell.length_a   1.000
_cell.length_b   1.000
_cell.length_c   1.000
_cell.angle_alpha   90.00
_cell.angle_beta   90.00
_cell.angle_gamma   90.00
#
_symmetry.space_group_name_H-M   'P 1'
#
loop_
_entity.id
_entity.type
_entity.pdbx_description
1 polymer ?
#
loop_
_entity_poly.entity_id
_entity_poly.type
_entity_poly.pdbx_seq_one_letter_code
_entity_poly.pdbx_strand_id
1 'polypeptide(L)'
;MMKFAMKRSDRVRNSGFKWLILLTLGMSSGAFAAQCPTHDFAGFFKEFSTNPQVQRAFTASPVVQQTVQPKGSAYQVVPRSLQAVDASTLSLLAAENVQKPGVSATVQSPNQAYIRDNKGKVLTILTFKQGDCWTLSRIEDWSLEKVLDAQDPSGKLSLAARAFKRGELFNQLGMETQSQSSTQLYVSALDSYLDGAEQGSAEAAFAAAAISLSGQAPRLENKKILGLLIYASKSVPEAGVALADFYCNEGDSEEARACLNPEKSLDALVRAARSGAPSALIQLGSAYEVGAIVPNDLPRAMACYKEAEKGGHEAASSNVERLRKKGITVDNDSHCLKAGRFL
;
A
#
# COMPACT_ATOMS: atom_id res chain seq x y z
N MET A 1 86.29 45.16 -63.11
CA MET A 1 85.04 45.12 -62.31
C MET A 1 84.02 44.32 -63.14
N MET A 2 83.51 43.16 -62.70
CA MET A 2 82.38 42.97 -61.77
C MET A 2 81.06 43.59 -62.30
N LYS A 3 79.92 42.89 -62.51
CA LYS A 3 79.45 41.48 -62.34
C LYS A 3 78.46 41.16 -63.51
N PHE A 4 78.31 39.95 -64.07
CA PHE A 4 77.48 38.78 -63.65
C PHE A 4 76.06 39.13 -63.09
N ALA A 5 74.94 38.43 -63.35
CA ALA A 5 74.47 37.41 -64.34
C ALA A 5 72.92 37.17 -64.09
N MET A 6 72.09 36.30 -64.72
CA MET A 6 72.19 35.31 -65.81
C MET A 6 70.78 34.88 -66.39
N LYS A 7 70.72 34.43 -67.66
CA LYS A 7 69.80 33.44 -68.33
C LYS A 7 68.24 33.45 -68.23
N ARG A 8 67.65 33.48 -69.43
CA ARG A 8 66.46 32.77 -70.01
C ARG A 8 65.83 31.57 -69.23
N SER A 9 64.53 31.32 -69.44
CA SER A 9 64.03 30.14 -70.22
C SER A 9 62.53 30.19 -70.64
N ASP A 10 62.15 29.31 -71.55
CA ASP A 10 60.91 29.23 -72.35
C ASP A 10 59.74 28.40 -71.74
N ARG A 11 58.50 28.88 -71.95
CA ARG A 11 57.37 28.29 -72.74
C ARG A 11 56.79 26.86 -72.45
N VAL A 12 55.46 26.75 -72.63
CA VAL A 12 54.59 25.55 -72.94
C VAL A 12 54.02 24.66 -71.81
N ARG A 13 52.67 24.65 -71.72
CA ARG A 13 51.70 23.51 -71.49
C ARG A 13 50.30 24.12 -71.63
N ASN A 14 49.27 23.58 -72.29
CA ASN A 14 48.82 22.26 -72.77
C ASN A 14 48.05 21.36 -71.77
N SER A 15 46.76 21.15 -72.09
CA SER A 15 45.78 20.09 -71.77
C SER A 15 45.80 19.34 -70.43
N GLY A 16 44.61 19.18 -69.82
CA GLY A 16 44.32 18.18 -68.77
C GLY A 16 42.82 18.02 -68.49
N PHE A 17 42.36 16.77 -68.34
CA PHE A 17 40.98 16.43 -67.96
C PHE A 17 40.60 16.95 -66.56
N LYS A 18 39.30 17.09 -66.28
CA LYS A 18 38.75 17.18 -64.91
C LYS A 18 37.67 16.12 -64.69
N TRP A 19 37.69 15.51 -63.51
CA TRP A 19 36.78 14.44 -63.08
C TRP A 19 35.40 14.96 -62.66
N LEU A 20 34.41 14.06 -62.67
CA LEU A 20 33.22 14.20 -61.84
C LEU A 20 33.60 14.04 -60.37
N ILE A 21 33.04 14.88 -59.50
CA ILE A 21 33.14 14.72 -58.05
C ILE A 21 31.83 14.10 -57.55
N LEU A 22 31.90 12.87 -57.04
CA LEU A 22 30.80 12.28 -56.27
C LEU A 22 30.76 12.93 -54.89
N LEU A 23 29.72 13.72 -54.64
CA LEU A 23 29.40 14.23 -53.31
C LEU A 23 28.80 13.09 -52.47
N THR A 24 29.68 12.36 -51.79
CA THR A 24 29.27 11.45 -50.71
C THR A 24 28.78 12.30 -49.53
N LEU A 25 27.45 12.52 -49.47
CA LEU A 25 26.78 12.98 -48.26
C LEU A 25 26.96 11.91 -47.18
N GLY A 26 28.04 12.03 -46.42
CA GLY A 26 28.27 11.25 -45.22
C GLY A 26 27.17 11.57 -44.21
N MET A 27 26.15 10.71 -44.14
CA MET A 27 25.21 10.70 -43.02
C MET A 27 25.98 10.30 -41.78
N SER A 28 26.57 11.28 -41.11
CA SER A 28 26.95 11.15 -39.70
C SER A 28 25.68 10.85 -38.93
N SER A 29 25.47 9.58 -38.59
CA SER A 29 24.46 9.13 -37.64
C SER A 29 24.84 9.60 -36.25
N GLY A 30 24.77 10.92 -36.06
CA GLY A 30 25.03 11.58 -34.80
C GLY A 30 24.01 11.09 -33.79
N ALA A 31 24.46 10.23 -32.88
CA ALA A 31 23.76 9.97 -31.65
C ALA A 31 23.74 11.27 -30.85
N PHE A 32 22.71 12.09 -31.09
CA PHE A 32 22.38 13.19 -30.21
C PHE A 32 22.16 12.59 -28.81
N ALA A 33 23.11 12.81 -27.91
CA ALA A 33 22.88 12.63 -26.50
C ALA A 33 21.68 13.50 -26.15
N ALA A 34 20.58 12.89 -25.69
CA ALA A 34 19.35 13.62 -25.45
C ALA A 34 19.62 14.67 -24.36
N GLN A 35 19.30 15.94 -24.65
CA GLN A 35 19.43 17.00 -23.66
C GLN A 35 18.47 16.72 -22.50
N CYS A 36 18.93 16.91 -21.26
CA CYS A 36 18.09 16.73 -20.08
C CYS A 36 16.85 17.64 -20.17
N PRO A 37 15.60 17.11 -20.13
CA PRO A 37 14.40 17.91 -20.30
C PRO A 37 14.24 18.97 -19.20
N THR A 38 14.57 18.61 -17.96
CA THR A 38 14.68 19.49 -16.80
C THR A 38 15.35 18.73 -15.65
N HIS A 39 15.96 19.47 -14.72
CA HIS A 39 16.52 18.92 -13.48
C HIS A 39 15.47 18.87 -12.34
N ASP A 40 14.30 19.49 -12.48
CA ASP A 40 13.17 19.23 -11.58
C ASP A 40 12.59 17.84 -11.84
N PHE A 41 12.41 17.05 -10.79
CA PHE A 41 11.96 15.67 -10.92
C PHE A 41 10.50 15.55 -11.36
N ALA A 42 9.61 16.46 -10.93
CA ALA A 42 8.20 16.40 -11.31
C ALA A 42 7.98 16.75 -12.79
N GLY A 43 8.62 17.82 -13.27
CA GLY A 43 8.68 18.17 -14.68
C GLY A 43 9.36 17.09 -15.52
N PHE A 44 10.46 16.51 -15.04
CA PHE A 44 11.14 15.42 -15.74
C PHE A 44 10.23 14.20 -15.89
N PHE A 45 9.56 13.76 -14.82
CA PHE A 45 8.69 12.59 -14.87
C PHE A 45 7.47 12.79 -15.79
N LYS A 46 6.97 14.03 -15.91
CA LYS A 46 5.92 14.39 -16.87
C LYS A 46 6.37 14.18 -18.33
N GLU A 47 7.58 14.62 -18.67
CA GLU A 47 8.15 14.38 -20.01
C GLU A 47 8.49 12.89 -20.22
N PHE A 48 9.03 12.22 -19.20
CA PHE A 48 9.36 10.80 -19.26
C PHE A 48 8.12 9.92 -19.43
N SER A 49 7.01 10.21 -18.76
CA SER A 49 5.79 9.41 -18.89
C SER A 49 5.13 9.52 -20.27
N THR A 50 5.29 10.66 -20.95
CA THR A 50 4.60 10.95 -22.21
C THR A 50 5.46 10.83 -23.49
N ASN A 51 6.79 10.85 -23.39
CA ASN A 51 7.69 10.88 -24.55
C ASN A 51 8.58 9.62 -24.67
N PRO A 52 8.31 8.70 -25.63
CA PRO A 52 9.10 7.48 -25.82
C PRO A 52 10.59 7.70 -26.16
N GLN A 53 10.99 8.87 -26.66
CA GLN A 53 12.41 9.17 -26.89
C GLN A 53 13.11 9.56 -25.57
N VAL A 54 12.43 10.28 -24.68
CA VAL A 54 12.89 10.54 -23.30
C VAL A 54 12.98 9.21 -22.53
N GLN A 55 11.99 8.33 -22.67
CA GLN A 55 12.05 6.98 -22.07
C GLN A 55 13.29 6.19 -22.52
N ARG A 56 13.58 6.16 -23.83
CA ARG A 56 14.76 5.45 -24.37
C ARG A 56 16.08 6.06 -23.91
N ALA A 57 16.20 7.39 -23.88
CA ALA A 57 17.45 8.07 -23.57
C ALA A 57 17.76 8.12 -22.07
N PHE A 58 16.73 8.18 -21.22
CA PHE A 58 16.86 8.33 -19.77
C PHE A 58 16.41 7.09 -18.99
N THR A 59 16.58 5.90 -19.57
CA THR A 59 16.48 4.62 -18.87
C THR A 59 17.87 3.98 -18.79
N ALA A 60 18.25 3.49 -17.61
CA ALA A 60 19.56 2.89 -17.40
C ALA A 60 19.73 1.57 -18.17
N SER A 61 20.98 1.20 -18.43
CA SER A 61 21.34 -0.16 -18.83
C SER A 61 22.40 -0.68 -17.85
N PRO A 62 22.10 -1.67 -16.99
CA PRO A 62 20.79 -2.30 -16.78
C PRO A 62 19.84 -1.50 -15.85
N VAL A 63 18.54 -1.79 -15.94
CA VAL A 63 17.52 -1.48 -14.91
C VAL A 63 17.32 -2.67 -13.99
N VAL A 64 17.15 -2.43 -12.68
CA VAL A 64 16.68 -3.47 -11.75
C VAL A 64 15.15 -3.56 -11.81
N GLN A 65 14.62 -4.61 -12.41
CA GLN A 65 13.19 -4.93 -12.31
C GLN A 65 12.94 -5.80 -11.08
N GLN A 66 11.85 -5.56 -10.36
CA GLN A 66 11.33 -6.41 -9.30
C GLN A 66 9.88 -6.73 -9.59
N THR A 67 9.45 -7.97 -9.41
CA THR A 67 8.09 -8.43 -9.72
C THR A 67 7.61 -9.42 -8.66
N VAL A 68 6.33 -9.38 -8.27
CA VAL A 68 5.73 -10.48 -7.50
C VAL A 68 5.26 -11.56 -8.47
N GLN A 69 5.61 -12.82 -8.19
CA GLN A 69 5.27 -13.97 -9.03
C GLN A 69 4.69 -15.12 -8.17
N PRO A 70 3.75 -15.93 -8.70
CA PRO A 70 3.21 -17.06 -7.97
C PRO A 70 4.25 -18.16 -7.72
N LYS A 71 4.11 -18.88 -6.60
CA LYS A 71 4.99 -19.98 -6.16
C LYS A 71 4.14 -21.05 -5.49
N GLY A 72 3.42 -21.83 -6.30
CA GLY A 72 2.38 -22.73 -5.80
C GLY A 72 1.26 -21.93 -5.14
N SER A 73 0.90 -22.27 -3.89
CA SER A 73 -0.06 -21.50 -3.09
C SER A 73 0.50 -20.18 -2.54
N ALA A 74 1.82 -19.98 -2.55
CA ALA A 74 2.49 -18.76 -2.07
C ALA A 74 2.87 -17.82 -3.22
N TYR A 75 3.56 -16.72 -2.90
CA TYR A 75 4.25 -15.86 -3.85
C TYR A 75 5.78 -15.92 -3.68
N GLN A 76 6.50 -15.25 -4.57
CA GLN A 76 7.89 -14.86 -4.40
C GLN A 76 8.15 -13.50 -5.06
N VAL A 77 9.00 -12.69 -4.44
CA VAL A 77 9.50 -11.44 -5.01
C VAL A 77 10.73 -11.76 -5.86
N VAL A 78 10.67 -11.47 -7.16
CA VAL A 78 11.69 -11.86 -8.15
C VAL A 78 12.39 -10.62 -8.69
N PRO A 79 13.64 -10.33 -8.27
CA PRO A 79 14.48 -9.31 -8.88
C PRO A 79 15.11 -9.84 -10.19
N ARG A 80 15.28 -8.96 -11.18
CA ARG A 80 15.89 -9.22 -12.49
C ARG A 80 16.70 -8.00 -12.94
N SER A 81 17.79 -8.25 -13.68
CA SER A 81 18.59 -7.20 -14.31
C SER A 81 18.24 -7.11 -15.80
N LEU A 82 17.60 -6.01 -16.20
CA LEU A 82 17.15 -5.79 -17.58
C LEU A 82 18.17 -4.94 -18.34
N GLN A 83 18.83 -5.51 -19.34
CA GLN A 83 19.78 -4.78 -20.19
C GLN A 83 19.09 -3.73 -21.08
N ALA A 84 17.82 -3.96 -21.42
CA ALA A 84 16.92 -2.98 -22.01
C ALA A 84 15.53 -3.15 -21.39
N VAL A 85 14.80 -2.05 -21.24
CA VAL A 85 13.39 -2.06 -20.83
C VAL A 85 12.52 -2.01 -22.08
N ASP A 86 11.65 -3.00 -22.26
CA ASP A 86 10.75 -3.05 -23.40
C ASP A 86 9.64 -1.98 -23.28
N ALA A 87 9.20 -1.42 -24.42
CA ALA A 87 8.15 -0.40 -24.44
C ALA A 87 6.84 -0.87 -23.81
N SER A 88 6.52 -2.17 -23.87
CA SER A 88 5.37 -2.76 -23.16
C SER A 88 5.50 -2.66 -21.64
N THR A 89 6.71 -2.67 -21.08
CA THR A 89 6.95 -2.53 -19.64
C THR A 89 6.66 -1.10 -19.16
N LEU A 90 6.91 -0.09 -20.00
CA LEU A 90 6.56 1.30 -19.72
C LEU A 90 5.18 1.71 -20.25
N SER A 91 4.46 0.82 -20.93
CA SER A 91 3.12 1.13 -21.49
C SER A 91 2.09 1.54 -20.44
N LEU A 92 2.26 1.15 -19.17
CA LEU A 92 1.45 1.62 -18.04
C LEU A 92 1.54 3.14 -17.83
N LEU A 93 2.59 3.81 -18.30
CA LEU A 93 2.74 5.27 -18.30
C LEU A 93 2.01 5.96 -19.46
N ALA A 94 1.63 5.21 -20.51
CA ALA A 94 0.98 5.77 -21.68
C ALA A 94 -0.36 6.42 -21.29
N ALA A 95 -0.70 7.53 -21.94
CA ALA A 95 -1.79 8.40 -21.52
C ALA A 95 -3.13 7.65 -21.42
N GLU A 96 -3.41 6.75 -22.37
CA GLU A 96 -4.59 5.89 -22.43
C GLU A 96 -4.67 4.82 -21.31
N ASN A 97 -3.55 4.54 -20.62
CA ASN A 97 -3.50 3.66 -19.46
C ASN A 97 -3.64 4.43 -18.14
N VAL A 98 -2.99 5.60 -18.02
CA VAL A 98 -3.11 6.47 -16.84
C VAL A 98 -4.47 7.18 -16.76
N GLN A 99 -5.13 7.44 -17.89
CA GLN A 99 -6.48 8.02 -17.96
C GLN A 99 -7.61 7.00 -17.67
N LYS A 100 -7.30 5.73 -17.37
CA LYS A 100 -8.31 4.74 -16.99
C LYS A 100 -8.96 5.14 -15.66
N PRO A 101 -10.31 5.11 -15.54
CA PRO A 101 -10.99 5.50 -14.31
C PRO A 101 -10.44 4.77 -13.08
N GLY A 102 -10.01 5.54 -12.07
CA GLY A 102 -9.43 5.02 -10.84
C GLY A 102 -7.90 4.85 -10.85
N VAL A 103 -7.24 4.88 -12.01
CA VAL A 103 -5.77 4.87 -12.13
C VAL A 103 -5.20 6.27 -11.91
N SER A 104 -4.01 6.34 -11.32
CA SER A 104 -3.26 7.58 -11.10
C SER A 104 -1.76 7.33 -11.26
N ALA A 105 -1.04 8.35 -11.72
CA ALA A 105 0.43 8.40 -11.71
C ALA A 105 0.86 9.62 -10.87
N THR A 106 1.53 9.39 -9.74
CA THR A 106 1.93 10.43 -8.79
C THR A 106 3.44 10.50 -8.63
N VAL A 107 3.97 11.70 -8.46
CA VAL A 107 5.39 11.96 -8.18
C VAL A 107 5.58 12.06 -6.67
N GLN A 108 6.55 11.31 -6.14
CA GLN A 108 6.98 11.34 -4.75
C GLN A 108 8.44 11.78 -4.68
N SER A 109 8.67 12.93 -4.06
CA SER A 109 10.02 13.44 -3.78
C SER A 109 10.80 12.46 -2.88
N PRO A 110 12.11 12.26 -3.10
CA PRO A 110 12.94 13.03 -4.04
C PRO A 110 13.00 12.47 -5.47
N ASN A 111 12.69 11.18 -5.69
CA ASN A 111 13.09 10.46 -6.91
C ASN A 111 12.20 9.26 -7.31
N GLN A 112 10.98 9.14 -6.78
CA GLN A 112 10.07 8.04 -7.08
C GLN A 112 8.79 8.50 -7.78
N ALA A 113 8.28 7.69 -8.70
CA ALA A 113 6.92 7.83 -9.22
C ALA A 113 6.13 6.55 -9.01
N TYR A 114 4.86 6.69 -8.64
CA TYR A 114 3.95 5.59 -8.34
C TYR A 114 2.81 5.56 -9.35
N ILE A 115 2.53 4.40 -9.93
CA ILE A 115 1.35 4.15 -10.75
C ILE A 115 0.48 3.18 -9.98
N ARG A 116 -0.73 3.58 -9.61
CA ARG A 116 -1.66 2.76 -8.81
C ARG A 116 -3.11 2.99 -9.21
N ASP A 117 -3.98 2.03 -8.89
CA ASP A 117 -5.43 2.24 -8.90
C ASP A 117 -6.04 2.28 -7.49
N ASN A 118 -7.20 2.95 -7.39
CA ASN A 118 -7.97 3.13 -6.16
C ASN A 118 -8.66 1.86 -5.61
N LYS A 119 -8.37 0.68 -6.17
CA LYS A 119 -8.81 -0.63 -5.71
C LYS A 119 -7.62 -1.55 -5.37
N GLY A 120 -6.40 -1.02 -5.46
CA GLY A 120 -5.16 -1.72 -5.14
C GLY A 120 -4.81 -2.87 -6.11
N LYS A 121 -5.34 -2.92 -7.33
CA LYS A 121 -5.03 -4.03 -8.27
C LYS A 121 -3.66 -3.86 -8.92
N VAL A 122 -3.31 -2.62 -9.23
CA VAL A 122 -2.02 -2.16 -9.77
C VAL A 122 -1.23 -1.41 -8.70
N LEU A 123 0.04 -1.77 -8.55
CA LEU A 123 1.05 -0.91 -7.94
C LEU A 123 2.37 -1.09 -8.70
N THR A 124 2.81 -0.04 -9.38
CA THR A 124 4.15 0.04 -9.99
C THR A 124 4.93 1.21 -9.39
N ILE A 125 6.16 0.96 -8.93
CA ILE A 125 7.07 1.97 -8.41
C ILE A 125 8.24 2.14 -9.37
N LEU A 126 8.47 3.36 -9.83
CA LEU A 126 9.59 3.74 -10.68
C LEU A 126 10.58 4.58 -9.88
N THR A 127 11.81 4.11 -9.70
CA THR A 127 12.84 4.83 -8.93
C THR A 127 13.97 5.31 -9.84
N PHE A 128 14.17 6.63 -9.85
CA PHE A 128 15.15 7.32 -10.67
C PHE A 128 16.43 7.62 -9.87
N LYS A 129 17.56 7.76 -10.56
CA LYS A 129 18.79 8.32 -9.98
C LYS A 129 19.04 9.69 -10.58
N GLN A 130 19.60 10.60 -9.78
CA GLN A 130 20.07 11.89 -10.22
C GLN A 130 21.56 11.81 -10.57
N GLY A 131 21.92 12.25 -11.76
CA GLY A 131 23.28 12.60 -12.19
C GLY A 131 23.20 13.89 -13.00
N ASP A 132 23.86 13.92 -14.15
CA ASP A 132 23.73 15.03 -15.12
C ASP A 132 22.26 15.21 -15.60
N CYS A 133 21.45 14.16 -15.51
CA CYS A 133 20.00 14.21 -15.58
C CYS A 133 19.38 13.14 -14.66
N TRP A 134 18.05 13.04 -14.65
CA TRP A 134 17.33 11.91 -14.06
C TRP A 134 17.37 10.69 -14.98
N THR A 135 17.62 9.51 -14.42
CA THR A 135 17.64 8.24 -15.17
C THR A 135 16.86 7.16 -14.43
N LEU A 136 15.91 6.49 -15.10
CA LEU A 136 15.15 5.37 -14.54
C LEU A 136 16.11 4.22 -14.23
N SER A 137 16.17 3.80 -12.96
CA SER A 137 17.16 2.83 -12.47
C SER A 137 16.55 1.54 -11.91
N ARG A 138 15.28 1.61 -11.47
CA ARG A 138 14.53 0.49 -10.90
C ARG A 138 13.05 0.60 -11.23
N ILE A 139 12.43 -0.55 -11.52
CA ILE A 139 11.00 -0.74 -11.73
C ILE A 139 10.54 -1.83 -10.77
N GLU A 140 9.53 -1.59 -9.94
CA GLU A 140 8.94 -2.59 -9.06
C GLU A 140 7.45 -2.76 -9.41
N ASP A 141 7.06 -3.89 -9.99
CA ASP A 141 5.66 -4.27 -10.22
C ASP A 141 5.19 -5.16 -9.06
N TRP A 142 4.42 -4.56 -8.17
CA TRP A 142 3.84 -5.20 -6.98
C TRP A 142 2.40 -5.72 -7.22
N SER A 143 1.91 -5.66 -8.47
CA SER A 143 0.51 -5.96 -8.82
C SER A 143 0.19 -7.46 -8.64
N LEU A 144 -0.78 -7.79 -7.79
CA LEU A 144 -0.99 -9.15 -7.27
C LEU A 144 -1.96 -10.03 -8.08
N GLU A 145 -2.65 -9.52 -9.09
CA GLU A 145 -3.70 -10.30 -9.78
C GLU A 145 -3.17 -11.63 -10.38
N LYS A 146 -1.92 -11.66 -10.89
CA LYS A 146 -1.24 -12.90 -11.34
C LYS A 146 -1.01 -13.94 -10.24
N VAL A 147 -0.85 -13.51 -8.98
CA VAL A 147 -0.73 -14.39 -7.81
C VAL A 147 -2.11 -14.91 -7.42
N LEU A 148 -3.12 -14.03 -7.42
CA LEU A 148 -4.51 -14.38 -7.09
C LEU A 148 -5.08 -15.38 -8.12
N ASP A 149 -4.80 -15.22 -9.41
CA ASP A 149 -5.20 -16.16 -10.48
C ASP A 149 -4.56 -17.54 -10.29
N ALA A 150 -3.30 -17.61 -9.87
CA ALA A 150 -2.62 -18.88 -9.61
C ALA A 150 -3.10 -19.55 -8.31
N GLN A 151 -3.60 -18.78 -7.34
CA GLN A 151 -4.16 -19.27 -6.09
C GLN A 151 -5.65 -19.65 -6.17
N ASP A 152 -6.38 -19.12 -7.16
CA ASP A 152 -7.73 -19.56 -7.52
C ASP A 152 -7.84 -19.77 -9.04
N PRO A 153 -7.23 -20.85 -9.58
CA PRO A 153 -7.33 -21.19 -11.00
C PRO A 153 -8.75 -21.64 -11.41
N SER A 154 -9.70 -21.66 -10.47
CA SER A 154 -11.10 -22.00 -10.69
C SER A 154 -12.03 -20.79 -10.78
N GLY A 155 -11.56 -19.58 -10.47
CA GLY A 155 -12.36 -18.35 -10.45
C GLY A 155 -13.57 -18.41 -9.50
N LYS A 156 -13.46 -19.16 -8.39
CA LYS A 156 -14.54 -19.38 -7.42
C LYS A 156 -14.59 -18.37 -6.29
N LEU A 157 -13.52 -17.62 -6.04
CA LEU A 157 -13.53 -16.53 -5.07
C LEU A 157 -14.51 -15.45 -5.53
N SER A 158 -15.42 -15.04 -4.65
CA SER A 158 -16.22 -13.84 -4.88
C SER A 158 -15.30 -12.63 -5.01
N LEU A 159 -15.75 -11.59 -5.73
CA LEU A 159 -14.94 -10.39 -5.95
C LEU A 159 -14.51 -9.74 -4.60
N ALA A 160 -15.40 -9.76 -3.61
CA ALA A 160 -15.12 -9.33 -2.25
C ALA A 160 -14.03 -10.17 -1.56
N ALA A 161 -14.12 -11.51 -1.64
CA ALA A 161 -13.11 -12.40 -1.06
C ALA A 161 -11.75 -12.29 -1.77
N ARG A 162 -11.73 -12.10 -3.08
CA ARG A 162 -10.49 -11.85 -3.85
C ARG A 162 -9.87 -10.50 -3.47
N ALA A 163 -10.68 -9.45 -3.28
CA ALA A 163 -10.20 -8.14 -2.85
C ALA A 163 -9.70 -8.14 -1.39
N PHE A 164 -10.40 -8.82 -0.47
CA PHE A 164 -9.92 -9.06 0.90
C PHE A 164 -8.55 -9.73 0.89
N LYS A 165 -8.42 -10.87 0.19
CA LYS A 165 -7.17 -11.62 0.07
C LYS A 165 -6.04 -10.82 -0.58
N ARG A 166 -6.36 -9.96 -1.56
CA ARG A 166 -5.39 -9.01 -2.13
C ARG A 166 -4.85 -8.06 -1.06
N GLY A 167 -5.73 -7.56 -0.18
CA GLY A 167 -5.35 -6.73 0.96
C GLY A 167 -4.45 -7.46 1.96
N GLU A 168 -4.78 -8.71 2.31
CA GLU A 168 -3.95 -9.54 3.20
C GLU A 168 -2.53 -9.73 2.64
N LEU A 169 -2.42 -10.08 1.36
CA LEU A 169 -1.13 -10.28 0.69
C LEU A 169 -0.31 -8.98 0.58
N PHE A 170 -0.95 -7.83 0.33
CA PHE A 170 -0.25 -6.54 0.36
C PHE A 170 0.21 -6.16 1.77
N ASN A 171 -0.59 -6.45 2.80
CA ASN A 171 -0.21 -6.22 4.19
C ASN A 171 0.98 -7.09 4.61
N GLN A 172 0.97 -8.38 4.23
CA GLN A 172 2.09 -9.30 4.43
C GLN A 172 3.35 -8.81 3.71
N LEU A 173 3.26 -8.42 2.43
CA LEU A 173 4.37 -7.85 1.67
C LEU A 173 4.90 -6.55 2.29
N GLY A 174 4.03 -5.71 2.86
CA GLY A 174 4.43 -4.50 3.59
C GLY A 174 5.34 -4.80 4.78
N MET A 175 5.00 -5.84 5.55
CA MET A 175 5.80 -6.32 6.69
C MET A 175 7.11 -7.01 6.27
N GLU A 176 7.07 -7.82 5.20
CA GLU A 176 8.22 -8.58 4.71
C GLU A 176 9.27 -7.73 3.97
N THR A 177 8.84 -6.73 3.21
CA THR A 177 9.72 -6.00 2.27
C THR A 177 10.70 -5.05 2.98
N GLN A 178 10.35 -4.58 4.18
CA GLN A 178 11.16 -3.71 5.06
C GLN A 178 11.95 -2.61 4.32
N SER A 179 11.30 -1.90 3.41
CA SER A 179 11.93 -0.87 2.56
C SER A 179 11.03 0.36 2.37
N GLN A 180 11.51 1.35 1.61
CA GLN A 180 10.71 2.52 1.21
C GLN A 180 9.40 2.13 0.48
N SER A 181 9.35 0.95 -0.14
CA SER A 181 8.15 0.43 -0.82
C SER A 181 7.09 -0.10 0.17
N SER A 182 7.44 -0.42 1.42
CA SER A 182 6.51 -0.97 2.43
C SER A 182 5.31 -0.05 2.68
N THR A 183 5.51 1.27 2.75
CA THR A 183 4.41 2.24 2.90
C THR A 183 3.43 2.17 1.73
N GLN A 184 3.93 2.01 0.51
CA GLN A 184 3.07 1.93 -0.68
C GLN A 184 2.30 0.60 -0.77
N LEU A 185 2.88 -0.49 -0.22
CA LEU A 185 2.23 -1.77 -0.07
C LEU A 185 1.09 -1.70 0.96
N TYR A 186 1.28 -1.05 2.11
CA TYR A 186 0.19 -0.82 3.08
C TYR A 186 -0.94 0.07 2.52
N VAL A 187 -0.63 1.08 1.70
CA VAL A 187 -1.66 1.85 0.97
C VAL A 187 -2.46 0.92 0.03
N SER A 188 -1.80 0.06 -0.77
CA SER A 188 -2.50 -0.90 -1.65
C SER A 188 -3.28 -1.98 -0.88
N ALA A 189 -2.86 -2.30 0.35
CA ALA A 189 -3.64 -3.14 1.25
C ALA A 189 -4.96 -2.44 1.63
N LEU A 190 -4.89 -1.18 2.07
CA LEU A 190 -6.07 -0.37 2.39
C LEU A 190 -7.00 -0.20 1.16
N ASP A 191 -6.46 0.14 -0.01
CA ASP A 191 -7.23 0.25 -1.26
C ASP A 191 -7.95 -1.07 -1.61
N SER A 192 -7.29 -2.22 -1.38
CA SER A 192 -7.85 -3.55 -1.63
C SER A 192 -8.91 -3.97 -0.60
N TYR A 193 -8.70 -3.65 0.69
CA TYR A 193 -9.70 -3.85 1.73
C TYR A 193 -10.93 -2.96 1.52
N LEU A 194 -10.77 -1.74 1.01
CA LEU A 194 -11.87 -0.87 0.62
C LEU A 194 -12.64 -1.43 -0.58
N ASP A 195 -11.96 -1.94 -1.62
CA ASP A 195 -12.59 -2.69 -2.72
C ASP A 195 -13.39 -3.90 -2.20
N GLY A 196 -12.84 -4.64 -1.22
CA GLY A 196 -13.54 -5.76 -0.58
C GLY A 196 -14.78 -5.34 0.23
N ALA A 197 -14.69 -4.23 0.96
CA ALA A 197 -15.80 -3.67 1.74
C ALA A 197 -16.93 -3.13 0.86
N GLU A 198 -16.60 -2.43 -0.24
CA GLU A 198 -17.56 -1.97 -1.26
C GLU A 198 -18.31 -3.15 -1.91
N GLN A 199 -17.68 -4.32 -1.98
CA GLN A 199 -18.25 -5.55 -2.54
C GLN A 199 -18.90 -6.46 -1.47
N GLY A 200 -18.95 -6.03 -0.21
CA GLY A 200 -19.72 -6.69 0.85
C GLY A 200 -18.95 -7.69 1.73
N SER A 201 -17.62 -7.64 1.80
CA SER A 201 -16.85 -8.36 2.83
C SER A 201 -16.78 -7.55 4.13
N ALA A 202 -17.28 -8.13 5.21
CA ALA A 202 -17.20 -7.55 6.56
C ALA A 202 -15.78 -7.65 7.13
N GLU A 203 -15.04 -8.69 6.74
CA GLU A 203 -13.64 -8.93 7.05
C GLU A 203 -12.76 -7.84 6.44
N ALA A 204 -13.00 -7.51 5.17
CA ALA A 204 -12.34 -6.40 4.48
C ALA A 204 -12.71 -5.04 5.08
N ALA A 205 -13.97 -4.82 5.49
CA ALA A 205 -14.35 -3.60 6.18
C ALA A 205 -13.63 -3.44 7.53
N PHE A 206 -13.50 -4.52 8.31
CA PHE A 206 -12.74 -4.54 9.55
C PHE A 206 -11.25 -4.29 9.31
N ALA A 207 -10.64 -4.97 8.33
CA ALA A 207 -9.22 -4.82 8.00
C ALA A 207 -8.88 -3.41 7.47
N ALA A 208 -9.77 -2.80 6.67
CA ALA A 208 -9.65 -1.41 6.22
C ALA A 208 -9.65 -0.43 7.41
N ALA A 209 -10.54 -0.63 8.39
CA ALA A 209 -10.55 0.16 9.62
C ALA A 209 -9.27 -0.07 10.45
N ALA A 210 -8.84 -1.32 10.62
CA ALA A 210 -7.67 -1.68 11.42
C ALA A 210 -6.35 -1.09 10.85
N ILE A 211 -6.07 -1.26 9.56
CA ILE A 211 -4.84 -0.73 8.94
C ILE A 211 -4.84 0.80 8.82
N SER A 212 -6.03 1.41 8.74
CA SER A 212 -6.23 2.86 8.86
C SER A 212 -5.94 3.37 10.28
N LEU A 213 -6.23 2.57 11.32
CA LEU A 213 -6.02 2.95 12.72
C LEU A 213 -4.61 2.64 13.22
N SER A 214 -3.91 1.66 12.65
CA SER A 214 -2.53 1.32 13.03
C SER A 214 -1.48 2.34 12.56
N GLY A 215 -1.85 3.29 11.70
CA GLY A 215 -0.92 4.26 11.09
C GLY A 215 0.01 3.68 10.03
N GLN A 216 -0.10 2.39 9.69
CA GLN A 216 0.67 1.75 8.62
C GLN A 216 0.20 2.22 7.23
N ALA A 217 -1.10 2.49 7.09
CA ALA A 217 -1.71 3.09 5.90
C ALA A 217 -2.30 4.48 6.22
N PRO A 218 -2.64 5.31 5.22
CA PRO A 218 -3.25 6.62 5.44
C PRO A 218 -4.55 6.52 6.25
N ARG A 219 -4.62 7.26 7.36
CA ARG A 219 -5.77 7.23 8.24
C ARG A 219 -6.99 7.86 7.55
N LEU A 220 -8.06 7.08 7.42
CA LEU A 220 -9.36 7.50 6.89
C LEU A 220 -10.07 8.51 7.82
N GLU A 221 -11.08 9.20 7.30
CA GLU A 221 -11.98 10.04 8.09
C GLU A 221 -12.76 9.23 9.15
N ASN A 222 -13.00 9.83 10.32
CA ASN A 222 -13.71 9.16 11.43
C ASN A 222 -15.08 8.63 11.01
N LYS A 223 -15.80 9.36 10.15
CA LYS A 223 -17.08 8.94 9.57
C LYS A 223 -16.96 7.66 8.72
N LYS A 224 -15.86 7.48 7.97
CA LYS A 224 -15.63 6.29 7.15
C LYS A 224 -15.19 5.11 8.02
N ILE A 225 -14.31 5.32 8.99
CA ILE A 225 -13.89 4.28 9.96
C ILE A 225 -15.11 3.77 10.74
N LEU A 226 -15.93 4.67 11.30
CA LEU A 226 -17.16 4.32 12.02
C LEU A 226 -18.14 3.53 11.14
N GLY A 227 -18.32 3.94 9.88
CA GLY A 227 -19.17 3.23 8.93
C GLY A 227 -18.69 1.80 8.63
N LEU A 228 -17.38 1.63 8.44
CA LEU A 228 -16.74 0.32 8.24
C LEU A 228 -16.90 -0.59 9.48
N LEU A 229 -16.68 -0.05 10.68
CA LEU A 229 -16.81 -0.80 11.94
C LEU A 229 -18.26 -1.19 12.24
N ILE A 230 -19.24 -0.28 12.05
CA ILE A 230 -20.69 -0.58 12.18
C ILE A 230 -21.16 -1.62 11.15
N TYR A 231 -20.57 -1.63 9.95
CA TYR A 231 -20.86 -2.65 8.95
C TYR A 231 -20.29 -4.01 9.37
N ALA A 232 -19.00 -4.05 9.71
CA ALA A 232 -18.28 -5.27 10.06
C ALA A 232 -18.80 -5.93 11.34
N SER A 233 -19.17 -5.16 12.37
CA SER A 233 -19.66 -5.66 13.67
C SER A 233 -20.98 -6.47 13.61
N LYS A 234 -21.58 -6.61 12.43
CA LYS A 234 -22.78 -7.43 12.19
C LYS A 234 -22.46 -8.92 11.98
N SER A 235 -21.23 -9.24 11.59
CA SER A 235 -20.80 -10.61 11.30
C SER A 235 -19.35 -10.92 11.71
N VAL A 236 -18.52 -9.92 11.98
CA VAL A 236 -17.18 -10.06 12.58
C VAL A 236 -17.26 -9.61 14.04
N PRO A 237 -17.25 -10.52 15.02
CA PRO A 237 -17.44 -10.18 16.44
C PRO A 237 -16.39 -9.19 16.97
N GLU A 238 -15.12 -9.37 16.58
CA GLU A 238 -13.98 -8.53 16.95
C GLU A 238 -14.12 -7.09 16.46
N ALA A 239 -14.78 -6.88 15.32
CA ALA A 239 -15.08 -5.54 14.82
C ALA A 239 -16.09 -4.81 15.73
N GLY A 240 -16.93 -5.53 16.48
CA GLY A 240 -17.77 -4.95 17.53
C GLY A 240 -16.98 -4.46 18.75
N VAL A 241 -15.80 -5.04 19.02
CA VAL A 241 -14.88 -4.55 20.05
C VAL A 241 -14.16 -3.29 19.58
N ALA A 242 -13.57 -3.32 18.38
CA ALA A 242 -12.95 -2.12 17.80
C ALA A 242 -13.95 -0.97 17.59
N LEU A 243 -15.23 -1.27 17.32
CA LEU A 243 -16.31 -0.27 17.31
C LEU A 243 -16.54 0.35 18.69
N ALA A 244 -16.44 -0.43 19.77
CA ALA A 244 -16.59 0.06 21.14
C ALA A 244 -15.44 0.97 21.57
N ASP A 245 -14.20 0.58 21.23
CA ASP A 245 -13.00 1.40 21.43
C ASP A 245 -13.14 2.73 20.67
N PHE A 246 -13.49 2.66 19.38
CA PHE A 246 -13.69 3.83 18.53
C PHE A 246 -14.82 4.75 19.03
N TYR A 247 -15.89 4.20 19.61
CA TYR A 247 -16.92 5.02 20.27
C TYR A 247 -16.41 5.79 21.49
N CYS A 248 -15.39 5.30 22.19
CA CYS A 248 -14.79 6.01 23.31
C CYS A 248 -13.73 7.03 22.91
N ASN A 249 -12.94 6.78 21.86
CA ASN A 249 -11.74 7.57 21.61
C ASN A 249 -11.46 7.93 20.14
N GLU A 250 -12.30 7.49 19.19
CA GLU A 250 -12.12 7.65 17.75
C GLU A 250 -10.72 7.27 17.21
N GLY A 251 -10.03 6.36 17.90
CA GLY A 251 -8.67 5.91 17.54
C GLY A 251 -7.52 6.77 18.09
N ASP A 252 -7.80 7.76 18.94
CA ASP A 252 -6.78 8.49 19.71
C ASP A 252 -6.56 7.78 21.07
N SER A 253 -5.39 7.18 21.27
CA SER A 253 -5.12 6.36 22.46
C SER A 253 -4.60 7.16 23.67
N GLU A 254 -4.82 8.48 23.74
CA GLU A 254 -4.45 9.26 24.94
C GLU A 254 -5.22 8.80 26.19
N GLU A 255 -4.49 8.13 27.09
CA GLU A 255 -4.97 7.34 28.23
C GLU A 255 -5.75 8.12 29.31
N ALA A 256 -5.80 9.45 29.21
CA ALA A 256 -6.33 10.35 30.24
C ALA A 256 -7.74 10.92 29.94
N ARG A 257 -8.36 10.55 28.81
CA ARG A 257 -9.65 11.13 28.38
C ARG A 257 -10.83 10.21 28.72
N ALA A 258 -11.93 10.80 29.18
CA ALA A 258 -13.19 10.07 29.40
C ALA A 258 -13.80 9.60 28.07
N CYS A 259 -14.45 8.44 28.08
CA CYS A 259 -15.09 7.85 26.90
C CYS A 259 -16.11 8.82 26.26
N LEU A 260 -15.97 9.08 24.95
CA LEU A 260 -16.82 10.02 24.19
C LEU A 260 -18.28 9.56 24.05
N ASN A 261 -18.54 8.26 23.89
CA ASN A 261 -19.88 7.70 23.73
C ASN A 261 -20.07 6.43 24.61
N PRO A 262 -20.12 6.56 25.95
CA PRO A 262 -20.07 5.41 26.87
C PRO A 262 -21.18 4.39 26.64
N GLU A 263 -22.42 4.85 26.45
CA GLU A 263 -23.56 3.97 26.19
C GLU A 263 -23.40 3.15 24.91
N LYS A 264 -22.92 3.77 23.82
CA LYS A 264 -22.69 3.11 22.53
C LYS A 264 -21.52 2.12 22.59
N SER A 265 -20.48 2.46 23.35
CA SER A 265 -19.33 1.58 23.59
C SER A 265 -19.77 0.33 24.36
N LEU A 266 -20.48 0.49 25.48
CA LEU A 266 -21.03 -0.61 26.26
C LEU A 266 -21.97 -1.51 25.42
N ASP A 267 -22.87 -0.90 24.66
CA ASP A 267 -23.82 -1.60 23.78
C ASP A 267 -23.12 -2.36 22.63
N ALA A 268 -22.05 -1.79 22.06
CA ALA A 268 -21.19 -2.48 21.10
C ALA A 268 -20.44 -3.67 21.74
N LEU A 269 -19.87 -3.53 22.94
CA LEU A 269 -19.25 -4.64 23.68
C LEU A 269 -20.26 -5.75 24.03
N VAL A 270 -21.46 -5.39 24.50
CA VAL A 270 -22.52 -6.35 24.82
C VAL A 270 -22.99 -7.12 23.58
N ARG A 271 -23.06 -6.47 22.41
CA ARG A 271 -23.28 -7.17 21.14
C ARG A 271 -22.11 -8.09 20.79
N ALA A 272 -20.88 -7.57 20.80
CA ALA A 272 -19.69 -8.33 20.44
C ALA A 272 -19.55 -9.61 21.28
N ALA A 273 -19.71 -9.50 22.61
CA ALA A 273 -19.68 -10.64 23.53
C ALA A 273 -20.79 -11.67 23.23
N ARG A 274 -22.03 -11.22 22.96
CA ARG A 274 -23.15 -12.10 22.56
C ARG A 274 -22.94 -12.75 21.18
N SER A 275 -22.21 -12.09 20.29
CA SER A 275 -21.77 -12.62 18.99
C SER A 275 -20.52 -13.51 19.09
N GLY A 276 -19.97 -13.73 20.29
CA GLY A 276 -18.86 -14.64 20.53
C GLY A 276 -17.47 -14.00 20.60
N ALA A 277 -17.33 -12.68 20.55
CA ALA A 277 -16.04 -11.99 20.72
C ALA A 277 -15.56 -12.12 22.18
N PRO A 278 -14.51 -12.90 22.49
CA PRO A 278 -14.16 -13.17 23.89
C PRO A 278 -13.38 -12.01 24.52
N SER A 279 -12.66 -11.25 23.68
CA SER A 279 -12.06 -9.96 24.03
C SER A 279 -13.10 -8.95 24.53
N ALA A 280 -14.36 -9.02 24.05
CA ALA A 280 -15.44 -8.18 24.54
C ALA A 280 -15.81 -8.47 26.00
N LEU A 281 -15.73 -9.72 26.46
CA LEU A 281 -15.95 -10.06 27.87
C LEU A 281 -14.83 -9.51 28.76
N ILE A 282 -13.58 -9.53 28.29
CA ILE A 282 -12.43 -8.92 29.00
C ILE A 282 -12.57 -7.39 29.05
N GLN A 283 -12.96 -6.76 27.94
CA GLN A 283 -13.30 -5.34 27.84
C GLN A 283 -14.43 -4.95 28.79
N LEU A 284 -15.54 -5.69 28.82
CA LEU A 284 -16.65 -5.48 29.77
C LEU A 284 -16.19 -5.60 31.22
N GLY A 285 -15.36 -6.61 31.52
CA GLY A 285 -14.74 -6.76 32.84
C GLY A 285 -13.93 -5.52 33.24
N SER A 286 -13.13 -4.99 32.32
CA SER A 286 -12.35 -3.75 32.52
C SER A 286 -13.25 -2.52 32.71
N ALA A 287 -14.31 -2.40 31.90
CA ALA A 287 -15.27 -1.30 31.98
C ALA A 287 -15.96 -1.23 33.36
N TYR A 288 -16.37 -2.39 33.91
CA TYR A 288 -16.93 -2.49 35.26
C TYR A 288 -15.88 -2.38 36.37
N GLU A 289 -14.63 -2.86 36.19
CA GLU A 289 -13.58 -2.75 37.22
C GLU A 289 -13.03 -1.33 37.36
N VAL A 290 -12.81 -0.61 36.26
CA VAL A 290 -12.23 0.74 36.28
C VAL A 290 -13.31 1.80 36.46
N GLY A 291 -14.50 1.58 35.90
CA GLY A 291 -15.59 2.56 35.90
C GLY A 291 -15.46 3.64 34.81
N ALA A 292 -14.67 3.39 33.75
CA ALA A 292 -14.35 4.38 32.71
C ALA A 292 -15.47 4.59 31.66
N ILE A 293 -16.41 3.64 31.56
CA ILE A 293 -17.52 3.62 30.58
C ILE A 293 -18.88 3.56 31.30
N VAL A 294 -18.90 3.03 32.52
CA VAL A 294 -20.09 2.74 33.35
C VAL A 294 -19.72 2.92 34.82
N PRO A 295 -20.68 3.05 35.75
CA PRO A 295 -20.38 2.97 37.18
C PRO A 295 -19.64 1.68 37.56
N ASN A 296 -18.80 1.78 38.58
CA ASN A 296 -17.97 0.68 39.07
C ASN A 296 -18.81 -0.49 39.61
N ASP A 297 -18.47 -1.73 39.23
CA ASP A 297 -19.22 -2.94 39.57
C ASP A 297 -18.27 -4.16 39.62
N LEU A 298 -17.50 -4.26 40.72
CA LEU A 298 -16.47 -5.30 40.88
C LEU A 298 -17.00 -6.75 40.84
N PRO A 299 -18.17 -7.08 41.44
CA PRO A 299 -18.76 -8.42 41.32
C PRO A 299 -19.10 -8.80 39.87
N ARG A 300 -19.60 -7.83 39.09
CA ARG A 300 -19.93 -8.03 37.68
C ARG A 300 -18.70 -8.02 36.77
N ALA A 301 -17.66 -7.25 37.10
CA ALA A 301 -16.35 -7.37 36.48
C ALA A 301 -15.77 -8.78 36.65
N MET A 302 -15.83 -9.33 37.87
CA MET A 302 -15.45 -10.70 38.17
C MET A 302 -16.30 -11.72 37.38
N ALA A 303 -17.61 -11.47 37.22
CA ALA A 303 -18.46 -12.32 36.38
C ALA A 303 -17.98 -12.34 34.92
N CYS A 304 -17.69 -11.17 34.34
CA CYS A 304 -17.18 -11.05 32.97
C CYS A 304 -15.83 -11.77 32.76
N TYR A 305 -14.87 -11.58 33.68
CA TYR A 305 -13.58 -12.26 33.55
C TYR A 305 -13.70 -13.78 33.71
N LYS A 306 -14.58 -14.29 34.58
CA LYS A 306 -14.87 -15.73 34.69
C LYS A 306 -15.59 -16.30 33.46
N GLU A 307 -16.39 -15.49 32.78
CA GLU A 307 -17.05 -15.89 31.52
C GLU A 307 -16.02 -16.00 30.39
N ALA A 308 -15.09 -15.04 30.28
CA ALA A 308 -13.96 -15.10 29.35
C ALA A 308 -12.99 -16.27 29.65
N GLU A 309 -12.67 -16.51 30.92
CA GLU A 309 -11.85 -17.64 31.37
C GLU A 309 -12.45 -18.99 30.97
N LYS A 310 -13.76 -19.18 31.18
CA LYS A 310 -14.51 -20.37 30.71
C LYS A 310 -14.50 -20.53 29.18
N GLY A 311 -14.38 -19.43 28.43
CA GLY A 311 -14.20 -19.43 26.98
C GLY A 311 -12.80 -19.87 26.53
N GLY A 312 -11.86 -20.09 27.44
CA GLY A 312 -10.47 -20.48 27.15
C GLY A 312 -9.46 -19.33 27.12
N HIS A 313 -9.84 -18.13 27.60
CA HIS A 313 -8.97 -16.95 27.53
C HIS A 313 -8.14 -16.78 28.80
N GLU A 314 -6.98 -17.42 28.84
CA GLU A 314 -6.01 -17.42 29.96
C GLU A 314 -5.66 -16.01 30.48
N ALA A 315 -5.66 -14.99 29.59
CA ALA A 315 -5.47 -13.59 29.98
C ALA A 315 -6.49 -13.13 31.04
N ALA A 316 -7.72 -13.64 30.99
CA ALA A 316 -8.76 -13.32 31.97
C ALA A 316 -8.50 -13.95 33.36
N SER A 317 -7.84 -15.11 33.44
CA SER A 317 -7.48 -15.76 34.71
C SER A 317 -6.61 -14.87 35.59
N SER A 318 -5.73 -14.06 34.98
CA SER A 318 -4.93 -13.06 35.71
C SER A 318 -5.80 -12.02 36.43
N ASN A 319 -6.91 -11.59 35.80
CA ASN A 319 -7.86 -10.64 36.36
C ASN A 319 -8.79 -11.29 37.40
N VAL A 320 -9.24 -12.53 37.15
CA VAL A 320 -9.99 -13.34 38.13
C VAL A 320 -9.18 -13.50 39.42
N GLU A 321 -7.92 -13.94 39.32
CA GLU A 321 -7.06 -14.15 40.49
C GLU A 321 -6.72 -12.83 41.21
N ARG A 322 -6.50 -11.74 40.46
CA ARG A 322 -6.26 -10.41 41.01
C ARG A 322 -7.46 -9.87 41.79
N LEU A 323 -8.69 -10.01 41.26
CA LEU A 323 -9.91 -9.64 41.97
C LEU A 323 -10.17 -10.56 43.17
N ARG A 324 -9.91 -11.88 43.05
CA ARG A 324 -10.07 -12.85 44.14
C ARG A 324 -9.14 -12.52 45.32
N LYS A 325 -7.89 -12.11 45.06
CA LYS A 325 -6.95 -11.63 46.10
C LYS A 325 -7.41 -10.34 46.79
N LYS A 326 -8.20 -9.50 46.13
CA LYS A 326 -8.87 -8.33 46.73
C LYS A 326 -10.14 -8.68 47.52
N GLY A 327 -10.48 -9.97 47.65
CA GLY A 327 -11.70 -10.44 48.32
C GLY A 327 -12.98 -10.33 47.50
N ILE A 328 -12.89 -9.95 46.22
CA ILE A 328 -14.05 -9.82 45.34
C ILE A 328 -14.53 -11.21 44.90
N THR A 329 -15.84 -11.43 44.98
CA THR A 329 -16.54 -12.62 44.51
C THR A 329 -17.61 -12.23 43.49
N VAL A 330 -18.29 -13.24 42.91
CA VAL A 330 -19.52 -13.02 42.14
C VAL A 330 -20.67 -13.34 43.09
N ASP A 331 -21.62 -12.43 43.25
CA ASP A 331 -22.89 -12.70 43.91
C ASP A 331 -23.92 -13.33 42.95
N ASN A 332 -25.09 -13.70 43.44
CA ASN A 332 -26.08 -14.44 42.64
C ASN A 332 -26.75 -13.61 41.53
N ASP A 333 -26.75 -12.28 41.65
CA ASP A 333 -27.41 -11.35 40.72
C ASP A 333 -26.42 -10.78 39.67
N SER A 334 -25.12 -10.93 39.93
CA SER A 334 -24.01 -10.47 39.08
C SER A 334 -23.80 -11.33 37.84
N HIS A 335 -24.40 -10.91 36.74
CA HIS A 335 -24.16 -11.48 35.40
C HIS A 335 -23.48 -10.46 34.49
N CYS A 336 -22.41 -10.86 33.79
CA CYS A 336 -21.70 -9.97 32.86
C CYS A 336 -22.66 -9.39 31.82
N LEU A 337 -23.26 -10.29 31.05
CA LEU A 337 -24.33 -10.01 30.11
C LEU A 337 -25.67 -10.18 30.82
N LYS A 338 -26.41 -9.09 31.02
CA LYS A 338 -27.79 -9.19 31.55
C LYS A 338 -28.65 -10.00 30.56
N ALA A 339 -29.44 -10.93 31.10
CA ALA A 339 -30.43 -11.67 30.32
C ALA A 339 -31.46 -10.68 29.74
N GLY A 340 -31.51 -10.59 28.41
CA GLY A 340 -32.44 -9.69 27.73
C GLY A 340 -33.83 -10.29 27.63
N ARG A 341 -34.85 -9.59 28.15
CA ARG A 341 -36.16 -9.65 27.50
C ARG A 341 -36.04 -8.84 26.20
N PHE A 342 -36.48 -9.43 25.10
CA PHE A 342 -36.58 -8.75 23.81
C PHE A 342 -38.04 -8.34 23.58
N LEU A 343 -38.22 -7.13 23.05
CA LEU A 343 -39.40 -6.62 22.36
C LEU A 343 -38.92 -6.08 21.01
#